data_AF-A0A931LJZ1-F1
#
_entry.id   AF-A0A931LJZ1-F1
#
_cell.length_a   1.000
_cell.length_b   1.000
_cell.length_c   1.000
_cell.angle_alpha   90.00
_cell.angle_beta   90.00
_cell.angle_gamma   90.00
#
_symmetry.space_group_name_H-M   'P 1'
#
loop_
_entity.id
_entity.type
_entity.pdbx_description
1 polymer ?
#
loop_
_entity_poly.entity_id
_entity_poly.type
_entity_poly.pdbx_seq_one_letter_code
_entity_poly.pdbx_strand_id
1 'polypeptide(L)'
;MPPPSRSCISTSPLLAELAIRRFAASWAFVREGGRARYAIVTGFVLVFLAVMVGEYLAFRRGLQALRELRLAGAALTLYFLESVLVLILLVSLVSFVASGLWMFYRARDTAFLRATPLPLSAIYVLRAAETFTLTSWALAIVGIPAVLALGITYGAPATFYLTAMMVMVLFALMTGGVAAVVTTGAAAALARVPTRLAVGTVVAVMLIAFVVVIGKNVVPSAADFHTIFEPETLNGKPASIRFIERKFTLWPSHPFATVLYGSATGGAAGSPATRVALWLLPVLSLAAAATLGRTLYARTLPAAMERFTIVRAGGGGAPARPFPRRLRGAVGALIERDVLMLARNPHELSRMAFIAFLLALYTSFVFVAPLREVGDRPRALARLMIFNVAAAGYFLTAFGLRFVFPSVSLEGRAAWVFFSSPISIRRLVLAKLGLSVTLLTLAVVPIAMAGTLRLVRDAVLGGAIATLLVLLAATTATLLLAFGTAWPDFRESDPETLSTSGSGLAATVACLVYVAVVGWLARATVLAWAAGERLWPWIGGAIALSAALAVASLVLIDRRVRVLEAR
;
A
#
# COMPACT_ATOMS: atom_id res chain seq x y z
N MET A 1 -39.51 -41.50 8.60
CA MET A 1 -38.45 -40.89 9.43
C MET A 1 -37.69 -39.88 8.57
N PRO A 2 -37.70 -38.58 8.92
CA PRO A 2 -36.84 -37.61 8.26
C PRO A 2 -35.36 -38.00 8.48
N PRO A 3 -34.47 -37.76 7.50
CA PRO A 3 -33.05 -38.06 7.68
C PRO A 3 -32.50 -37.25 8.87
N PRO A 4 -31.61 -37.82 9.68
CA PRO A 4 -31.03 -37.11 10.82
C PRO A 4 -30.38 -35.83 10.33
N SER A 5 -30.79 -34.71 10.94
CA SER A 5 -30.25 -33.38 10.72
C SER A 5 -28.73 -33.49 10.69
N ARG A 6 -28.11 -33.18 9.53
CA ARG A 6 -26.66 -32.98 9.43
C ARG A 6 -26.28 -32.09 10.61
N SER A 7 -25.52 -32.64 11.55
CA SER A 7 -24.99 -31.88 12.68
C SER A 7 -24.30 -30.67 12.09
N CYS A 8 -24.92 -29.50 12.31
CA CYS A 8 -24.34 -28.22 11.91
C CYS A 8 -23.04 -28.12 12.69
N ILE A 9 -21.92 -28.45 12.04
CA ILE A 9 -20.59 -28.17 12.57
C ILE A 9 -20.60 -26.68 12.85
N SER A 10 -20.63 -26.32 14.13
CA SER A 10 -20.63 -24.93 14.54
C SER A 10 -19.35 -24.31 13.97
N THR A 11 -19.53 -23.28 13.15
CA THR A 11 -18.44 -22.73 12.35
C THR A 11 -17.44 -21.97 13.21
N SER A 12 -17.84 -21.48 14.39
CA SER A 12 -16.97 -20.72 15.29
C SER A 12 -15.90 -21.55 16.01
N PRO A 13 -16.18 -22.70 16.67
CA PRO A 13 -15.15 -23.49 17.34
C PRO A 13 -14.15 -24.08 16.35
N LEU A 14 -14.60 -24.52 15.17
CA LEU A 14 -13.70 -25.09 14.16
C LEU A 14 -12.73 -24.04 13.59
N LEU A 15 -13.19 -22.80 13.38
CA LEU A 15 -12.32 -21.70 12.95
C LEU A 15 -11.32 -21.29 14.05
N ALA A 16 -11.77 -21.26 15.31
CA ALA A 16 -10.89 -21.00 16.44
C ALA A 16 -9.81 -22.08 16.56
N GLU A 17 -10.18 -23.35 16.42
CA GLU A 17 -9.24 -24.47 16.47
C GLU A 17 -8.24 -24.45 15.29
N LEU A 18 -8.70 -24.15 14.07
CA LEU A 18 -7.82 -23.96 12.93
C LEU A 18 -6.85 -22.80 13.11
N ALA A 19 -7.32 -21.67 13.68
CA ALA A 19 -6.47 -20.53 13.98
C ALA A 19 -5.42 -20.87 15.05
N ILE A 20 -5.82 -21.55 16.12
CA ILE A 20 -4.91 -22.03 17.18
C ILE A 20 -3.87 -22.99 16.60
N ARG A 21 -4.29 -23.94 15.76
CA ARG A 21 -3.36 -24.89 15.10
C ARG A 21 -2.42 -24.18 14.13
N ARG A 22 -2.89 -23.21 13.34
CA ARG A 22 -2.01 -22.37 12.48
C ARG A 22 -1.02 -21.58 13.32
N PHE A 23 -1.45 -20.98 14.42
CA PHE A 23 -0.57 -20.24 15.33
C PHE A 23 0.46 -21.17 15.99
N ALA A 24 0.03 -22.30 16.53
CA ALA A 24 0.91 -23.29 17.15
C ALA A 24 1.93 -23.84 16.14
N ALA A 25 1.52 -24.14 14.91
CA ALA A 25 2.42 -24.56 13.84
C ALA A 25 3.41 -23.46 13.45
N SER A 26 2.96 -22.20 13.36
CA SER A 26 3.82 -21.05 13.05
C SER A 26 4.84 -20.80 14.17
N TRP A 27 4.40 -20.93 15.43
CA TRP A 27 5.24 -20.77 16.61
C TRP A 27 6.25 -21.91 16.74
N ALA A 28 5.83 -23.16 16.53
CA ALA A 28 6.72 -24.32 16.46
C ALA A 28 7.76 -24.15 15.34
N PHE A 29 7.33 -23.66 14.17
CA PHE A 29 8.22 -23.39 13.04
C PHE A 29 9.32 -22.36 13.34
N VAL A 30 8.99 -21.32 14.11
CA VAL A 30 9.96 -20.32 14.58
C VAL A 30 10.89 -20.92 15.63
N ARG A 31 10.36 -21.66 16.61
CA ARG A 31 11.12 -22.25 17.72
C ARG A 31 12.08 -23.35 17.27
N GLU A 32 11.67 -24.16 16.31
CA GLU A 32 12.48 -25.23 15.71
C GLU A 32 13.43 -24.69 14.61
N GLY A 33 13.37 -23.39 14.34
CA GLY A 33 14.26 -22.72 13.42
C GLY A 33 15.67 -22.53 13.98
N GLY A 34 16.70 -22.91 13.22
CA GLY A 34 18.08 -22.57 13.56
C GLY A 34 18.34 -21.06 13.62
N ARG A 35 19.56 -20.65 14.04
CA ARG A 35 19.97 -19.24 14.25
C ARG A 35 19.60 -18.28 13.09
N ALA A 36 19.64 -18.75 11.85
CA ALA A 36 19.26 -17.96 10.68
C ALA A 36 17.78 -17.55 10.67
N ARG A 37 16.85 -18.40 11.13
CA ARG A 37 15.42 -18.07 11.17
C ARG A 37 15.11 -17.04 12.25
N TYR A 38 15.72 -17.18 13.43
CA TYR A 38 15.64 -16.16 14.48
C TYR A 38 16.18 -14.81 14.01
N ALA A 39 17.30 -14.79 13.29
CA ALA A 39 17.84 -13.55 12.72
C ALA A 39 16.87 -12.88 11.75
N ILE A 40 16.19 -13.66 10.88
CA ILE A 40 15.18 -13.13 9.94
C ILE A 40 13.97 -12.55 10.68
N VAL A 41 13.40 -13.28 11.65
CA VAL A 41 12.24 -12.81 12.43
C VAL A 41 12.60 -11.56 13.24
N THR A 42 13.76 -11.55 13.88
CA THR A 42 14.26 -10.39 14.63
C THR A 42 14.48 -9.20 13.71
N GLY A 43 15.09 -9.43 12.54
CA GLY A 43 15.26 -8.41 11.51
C GLY A 43 13.92 -7.83 11.05
N PHE A 44 12.92 -8.68 10.78
CA PHE A 44 11.57 -8.25 10.44
C PHE A 44 10.98 -7.34 11.53
N VAL A 45 11.00 -7.78 12.79
CA VAL A 45 10.48 -7.00 13.92
C VAL A 45 11.20 -5.66 14.06
N LEU A 46 12.53 -5.64 13.93
CA LEU A 46 13.33 -4.42 14.03
C LEU A 46 13.01 -3.42 12.90
N VAL A 47 12.84 -3.90 11.67
CA VAL A 47 12.48 -3.03 10.53
C VAL A 47 11.09 -2.43 10.73
N PHE A 48 10.12 -3.25 11.14
CA PHE A 48 8.76 -2.77 11.41
C PHE A 48 8.74 -1.76 12.56
N LEU A 49 9.48 -2.02 13.63
CA LEU A 49 9.62 -1.10 14.75
C LEU A 49 10.29 0.21 14.31
N ALA A 50 11.33 0.16 13.49
CA ALA A 50 12.00 1.35 12.97
C ALA A 50 11.04 2.21 12.11
N VAL A 51 10.23 1.58 11.27
CA VAL A 51 9.18 2.28 10.48
C VAL A 51 8.16 2.92 11.41
N MET A 52 7.61 2.17 12.38
CA MET A 52 6.65 2.69 13.35
C MET A 52 7.21 3.86 14.16
N VAL A 53 8.47 3.80 14.59
CA VAL A 53 9.15 4.90 15.29
C VAL A 53 9.29 6.11 14.36
N GLY A 54 9.68 5.90 13.09
CA GLY A 54 9.76 6.97 12.09
C GLY A 54 8.41 7.66 11.86
N GLU A 55 7.34 6.88 11.70
CA GLU A 55 5.96 7.38 11.56
C GLU A 55 5.51 8.14 12.81
N TYR A 56 5.78 7.59 14.01
CA TYR A 56 5.46 8.25 15.28
C TYR A 56 6.16 9.62 15.39
N LEU A 57 7.45 9.70 15.06
CA LEU A 57 8.21 10.94 15.09
C LEU A 57 7.66 11.95 14.08
N ALA A 58 7.28 11.50 12.89
CA ALA A 58 6.67 12.35 11.87
C ALA A 58 5.31 12.90 12.33
N PHE A 59 4.42 12.04 12.82
CA PHE A 59 3.11 12.44 13.35
C PHE A 59 3.24 13.38 14.54
N ARG A 60 4.12 13.06 15.50
CA ARG A 60 4.35 13.90 16.67
C ARG A 60 4.82 15.28 16.26
N ARG A 61 5.75 15.38 15.33
CA ARG A 61 6.28 16.68 14.87
C ARG A 61 5.25 17.48 14.09
N GLY A 62 4.42 16.81 13.28
CA GLY A 62 3.28 17.43 12.60
C GLY A 62 2.26 17.98 13.60
N LEU A 63 1.82 17.17 14.56
CA LEU A 63 0.85 17.55 15.59
C LEU A 63 1.38 18.64 16.53
N GLN A 64 2.67 18.63 16.86
CA GLN A 64 3.31 19.70 17.63
C GLN A 64 3.28 21.03 16.88
N ALA A 65 3.60 21.01 15.58
CA ALA A 65 3.50 22.20 14.74
C ALA A 65 2.05 22.72 14.68
N LEU A 66 1.05 21.83 14.65
CA LEU A 66 -0.36 22.21 14.73
C LEU A 66 -0.71 22.86 16.08
N ARG A 67 -0.22 22.30 17.19
CA ARG A 67 -0.49 22.81 18.55
C ARG A 67 0.05 24.23 18.75
N GLU A 68 1.16 24.59 18.12
CA GLU A 68 1.73 25.93 18.17
C GLU A 68 0.81 27.02 17.58
N LEU A 69 -0.13 26.66 16.69
CA LEU A 69 -1.09 27.58 16.06
C LEU A 69 -2.27 27.98 16.98
N ARG A 70 -2.22 27.69 18.29
CA ARG A 70 -3.23 28.07 19.30
C ARG A 70 -4.67 27.78 18.87
N LEU A 71 -5.49 28.81 18.62
CA LEU A 71 -6.92 28.72 18.32
C LEU A 71 -7.21 27.92 17.03
N ALA A 72 -6.35 28.04 16.01
CA ALA A 72 -6.50 27.27 14.77
C ALA A 72 -6.01 25.81 14.93
N GLY A 73 -5.10 25.55 15.87
CA GLY A 73 -4.49 24.24 16.08
C GLY A 73 -5.50 23.15 16.45
N ALA A 74 -6.50 23.50 17.27
CA ALA A 74 -7.55 22.58 17.71
C ALA A 74 -8.44 22.12 16.54
N ALA A 75 -8.91 23.05 15.71
CA ALA A 75 -9.70 22.74 14.52
C ALA A 75 -8.88 21.97 13.48
N LEU A 76 -7.63 22.39 13.24
CA LEU A 76 -6.76 21.75 12.27
C LEU A 76 -6.35 20.34 12.69
N THR A 77 -6.29 20.05 13.99
CA THR A 77 -6.07 18.69 14.51
C THR A 77 -7.26 17.78 14.26
N LEU A 78 -8.49 18.26 14.45
CA LEU A 78 -9.68 17.50 14.09
C LEU A 78 -9.71 17.25 12.58
N TYR A 79 -9.46 18.27 11.77
CA TYR A 79 -9.38 18.15 10.32
C TYR A 79 -8.32 17.12 9.87
N PHE A 80 -7.14 17.16 10.48
CA PHE A 80 -6.08 16.20 10.23
C PHE A 80 -6.54 14.77 10.55
N LEU A 81 -7.15 14.55 11.71
CA LEU A 81 -7.62 13.24 12.14
C LEU A 81 -8.73 12.69 11.25
N GLU A 82 -9.70 13.53 10.87
CA GLU A 82 -10.74 13.19 9.90
C GLU A 82 -10.13 12.79 8.55
N SER A 83 -9.21 13.59 8.04
CA SER A 83 -8.55 13.34 6.76
C SER A 83 -7.74 12.03 6.76
N VAL A 84 -7.00 11.77 7.85
CA VAL A 84 -6.23 10.54 8.02
C VAL A 84 -7.15 9.33 8.12
N LEU A 85 -8.22 9.38 8.91
CA LEU A 85 -9.14 8.25 9.05
C LEU A 85 -9.94 7.99 7.77
N VAL A 86 -10.34 9.03 7.04
CA VAL A 86 -10.95 8.87 5.70
C VAL A 86 -9.96 8.21 4.75
N LEU A 87 -8.70 8.65 4.74
CA LEU A 87 -7.67 8.06 3.90
C LEU A 87 -7.47 6.58 4.23
N ILE A 88 -7.35 6.24 5.51
CA ILE A 88 -7.18 4.86 5.95
C ILE A 88 -8.43 4.01 5.65
N LEU A 89 -9.64 4.54 5.85
CA LEU A 89 -10.90 3.87 5.51
C LEU A 89 -10.88 3.41 4.07
N LEU A 90 -10.57 4.35 3.17
CA LEU A 90 -10.63 4.11 1.75
C LEU A 90 -9.50 3.18 1.25
N VAL A 91 -8.27 3.37 1.74
CA VAL A 91 -7.12 2.50 1.45
C VAL A 91 -7.42 1.06 1.90
N SER A 92 -7.97 0.89 3.10
CA SER A 92 -8.34 -0.41 3.64
C SER A 92 -9.47 -1.06 2.83
N LEU A 93 -10.48 -0.28 2.44
CA LEU A 93 -11.60 -0.75 1.63
C LEU A 93 -11.13 -1.24 0.24
N VAL A 94 -10.33 -0.44 -0.46
CA VAL A 94 -9.81 -0.81 -1.79
C VAL A 94 -8.88 -2.02 -1.70
N SER A 95 -7.99 -2.05 -0.70
CA SER A 95 -7.09 -3.17 -0.47
C SER A 95 -7.84 -4.47 -0.18
N PHE A 96 -8.83 -4.44 0.72
CA PHE A 96 -9.64 -5.60 1.03
C PHE A 96 -10.44 -6.08 -0.18
N VAL A 97 -11.07 -5.19 -0.95
CA VAL A 97 -11.87 -5.59 -2.12
C VAL A 97 -10.98 -6.20 -3.21
N ALA A 98 -9.81 -5.60 -3.46
CA ALA A 98 -8.85 -6.10 -4.45
C ALA A 98 -8.34 -7.51 -4.09
N SER A 99 -7.92 -7.73 -2.83
CA SER A 99 -7.45 -9.03 -2.35
C SER A 99 -8.60 -10.03 -2.18
N GLY A 100 -9.76 -9.55 -1.70
CA GLY A 100 -10.94 -10.36 -1.42
C GLY A 100 -11.53 -11.00 -2.66
N LEU A 101 -11.60 -10.30 -3.80
CA LEU A 101 -12.06 -10.90 -5.06
C LEU A 101 -11.21 -12.11 -5.48
N TRP A 102 -9.92 -12.12 -5.16
CA TRP A 102 -9.04 -13.27 -5.40
C TRP A 102 -9.22 -14.34 -4.32
N MET A 103 -9.15 -13.95 -3.04
CA MET A 103 -9.18 -14.87 -1.91
C MET A 103 -10.50 -15.66 -1.82
N PHE A 104 -11.62 -15.00 -2.10
CA PHE A 104 -12.96 -15.59 -1.98
C PHE A 104 -13.28 -16.59 -3.10
N TYR A 105 -12.76 -16.36 -4.32
CA TYR A 105 -13.22 -17.06 -5.52
C TYR A 105 -12.13 -17.81 -6.29
N ARG A 106 -10.85 -17.46 -6.12
CA ARG A 106 -9.73 -17.95 -6.96
C ARG A 106 -8.52 -18.49 -6.21
N ALA A 107 -8.46 -18.37 -4.89
CA ALA A 107 -7.40 -19.01 -4.11
C ALA A 107 -7.35 -20.52 -4.43
N ARG A 108 -6.14 -21.08 -4.56
CA ARG A 108 -5.91 -22.46 -5.06
C ARG A 108 -6.60 -23.52 -4.22
N ASP A 109 -6.65 -23.27 -2.92
CA ASP A 109 -7.28 -24.08 -1.90
C ASP A 109 -8.81 -23.92 -1.87
N THR A 110 -9.41 -22.89 -2.50
CA THR A 110 -10.88 -22.73 -2.52
C THR A 110 -11.58 -23.91 -3.19
N ALA A 111 -10.97 -24.48 -4.24
CA ALA A 111 -11.48 -25.69 -4.88
C ALA A 111 -11.43 -26.90 -3.93
N PHE A 112 -10.33 -27.02 -3.17
CA PHE A 112 -10.15 -28.08 -2.18
C PHE A 112 -11.12 -27.92 -1.00
N LEU A 113 -11.23 -26.73 -0.41
CA LEU A 113 -12.12 -26.43 0.72
C LEU A 113 -13.59 -26.70 0.36
N ARG A 114 -14.00 -26.51 -0.90
CA ARG A 114 -15.35 -26.86 -1.35
C ARG A 114 -15.59 -28.38 -1.39
N ALA A 115 -14.57 -29.17 -1.68
CA ALA A 115 -14.67 -30.62 -1.68
C ALA A 115 -14.75 -31.20 -0.25
N THR A 116 -14.37 -30.41 0.76
CA THR A 116 -14.51 -30.80 2.17
C THR A 116 -15.96 -30.65 2.65
N PRO A 117 -16.39 -31.38 3.69
CA PRO A 117 -17.75 -31.29 4.25
C PRO A 117 -18.04 -29.98 5.01
N LEU A 118 -17.23 -28.92 4.80
CA LEU A 118 -17.43 -27.63 5.44
C LEU A 118 -18.61 -26.87 4.82
N PRO A 119 -19.50 -26.27 5.63
CA PRO A 119 -20.59 -25.47 5.09
C PRO A 119 -20.05 -24.21 4.40
N LEU A 120 -20.74 -23.72 3.37
CA LEU A 120 -20.36 -22.50 2.63
C LEU A 120 -20.22 -21.27 3.54
N SER A 121 -20.99 -21.22 4.63
CA SER A 121 -20.88 -20.20 5.66
C SER A 121 -19.52 -20.22 6.38
N ALA A 122 -18.98 -21.40 6.70
CA ALA A 122 -17.66 -21.54 7.30
C ALA A 122 -16.57 -21.05 6.34
N ILE A 123 -16.69 -21.41 5.06
CA ILE A 123 -15.74 -20.97 4.02
C ILE A 123 -15.80 -19.44 3.87
N TYR A 124 -17.00 -18.85 3.84
CA TYR A 124 -17.16 -17.40 3.79
C TYR A 124 -16.47 -16.70 4.96
N VAL A 125 -16.73 -17.14 6.20
CA VAL A 125 -16.15 -16.53 7.40
C VAL A 125 -14.64 -16.72 7.43
N LEU A 126 -14.14 -17.91 7.05
CA LEU A 126 -12.71 -18.18 6.92
C LEU A 126 -12.05 -17.19 5.95
N ARG A 127 -12.61 -17.02 4.75
CA ARG A 127 -12.06 -16.11 3.72
C ARG A 127 -12.18 -14.65 4.12
N ALA A 128 -13.28 -14.26 4.77
CA ALA A 128 -13.44 -12.91 5.29
C ALA A 128 -12.41 -12.61 6.38
N ALA A 129 -12.20 -13.52 7.33
CA ALA A 129 -11.20 -13.37 8.40
C ALA A 129 -9.77 -13.38 7.86
N GLU A 130 -9.46 -14.26 6.92
CA GLU A 130 -8.15 -14.34 6.25
C GLU A 130 -7.87 -13.05 5.47
N THR A 131 -8.84 -12.56 4.69
CA THR A 131 -8.68 -11.30 3.95
C THR A 131 -8.58 -10.10 4.90
N PHE A 132 -9.34 -10.09 5.99
CA PHE A 132 -9.29 -9.05 7.02
C PHE A 132 -7.91 -8.98 7.67
N THR A 133 -7.40 -10.11 8.15
CA THR A 133 -6.07 -10.17 8.78
C THR A 133 -4.95 -9.79 7.82
N LEU A 134 -5.04 -10.21 6.54
CA LEU A 134 -4.06 -9.87 5.50
C LEU A 134 -4.09 -8.41 5.06
N THR A 135 -5.19 -7.68 5.25
CA THR A 135 -5.30 -6.29 4.78
C THR A 135 -5.32 -5.25 5.90
N SER A 136 -5.69 -5.63 7.13
CA SER A 136 -5.78 -4.72 8.27
C SER A 136 -4.48 -4.52 9.04
N TRP A 137 -3.40 -5.26 8.74
CA TRP A 137 -2.11 -5.05 9.44
C TRP A 137 -1.53 -3.64 9.21
N ALA A 138 -1.76 -3.06 8.03
CA ALA A 138 -1.32 -1.69 7.72
C ALA A 138 -1.99 -0.63 8.61
N LEU A 139 -3.24 -0.87 9.03
CA LEU A 139 -3.96 -0.01 9.99
C LEU A 139 -3.24 0.00 11.35
N ALA A 140 -2.74 -1.15 11.81
CA ALA A 140 -1.99 -1.21 13.05
C ALA A 140 -0.66 -0.46 12.94
N ILE A 141 0.02 -0.61 11.79
CA ILE A 141 1.33 0.04 11.56
C ILE A 141 1.24 1.54 11.56
N VAL A 142 0.27 2.11 10.85
CA VAL A 142 0.12 3.57 10.76
C VAL A 142 -0.68 4.12 11.94
N GLY A 143 -1.70 3.39 12.37
CA GLY A 143 -2.65 3.84 13.38
C GLY A 143 -2.09 3.89 14.80
N ILE A 144 -1.29 2.90 15.20
CA ILE A 144 -0.69 2.88 16.55
C ILE A 144 0.26 4.09 16.75
N PRO A 145 1.24 4.34 15.88
CA PRO A 145 2.08 5.55 15.94
C PRO A 145 1.28 6.86 15.92
N ALA A 146 0.24 6.96 15.09
CA ALA A 146 -0.59 8.15 14.99
C ALA A 146 -1.33 8.45 16.31
N VAL A 147 -1.97 7.43 16.91
CA VAL A 147 -2.67 7.55 18.19
C VAL A 147 -1.69 7.86 19.34
N LEU A 148 -0.53 7.18 19.38
CA LEU A 148 0.50 7.45 20.37
C LEU A 148 1.02 8.89 20.26
N ALA A 149 1.25 9.37 19.04
CA ALA A 149 1.65 10.75 18.79
C ALA A 149 0.59 11.75 19.24
N LEU A 150 -0.70 11.47 19.00
CA LEU A 150 -1.82 12.30 19.43
C LEU A 150 -1.89 12.41 20.95
N GLY A 151 -1.88 11.28 21.67
CA GLY A 151 -1.96 11.25 23.13
C GLY A 151 -0.80 11.97 23.81
N ILE A 152 0.43 11.71 23.36
CA ILE A 152 1.63 12.34 23.93
C ILE A 152 1.69 13.84 23.62
N THR A 153 1.26 14.27 22.43
CA THR A 153 1.32 15.68 22.04
C THR A 153 0.34 16.54 22.83
N TYR A 154 -0.82 16.00 23.19
CA TYR A 154 -1.85 16.70 23.96
C TYR A 154 -1.83 16.42 25.46
N GLY A 155 -0.95 15.53 25.94
CA GLY A 155 -0.86 15.18 27.35
C GLY A 155 -2.07 14.38 27.85
N ALA A 156 -2.62 13.52 26.99
CA ALA A 156 -3.83 12.76 27.29
C ALA A 156 -3.61 11.74 28.43
N PRO A 157 -4.64 11.47 29.26
CA PRO A 157 -4.56 10.51 30.36
C PRO A 157 -4.33 9.08 29.88
N ALA A 158 -3.87 8.18 30.76
CA ALA A 158 -3.63 6.78 30.39
C ALA A 158 -4.87 6.05 29.81
N THR A 159 -6.07 6.47 30.24
CA THR A 159 -7.35 5.96 29.72
C THR A 159 -7.54 6.22 28.23
N PHE A 160 -6.97 7.31 27.69
CA PHE A 160 -7.01 7.63 26.27
C PHE A 160 -6.45 6.50 25.40
N TYR A 161 -5.33 5.88 25.79
CA TYR A 161 -4.71 4.82 24.97
C TYR A 161 -5.59 3.57 24.87
N LEU A 162 -6.33 3.24 25.94
CA LEU A 162 -7.30 2.14 25.92
C LEU A 162 -8.51 2.48 25.05
N THR A 163 -9.06 3.69 25.20
CA THR A 163 -10.16 4.17 24.36
C THR A 163 -9.76 4.19 22.89
N ALA A 164 -8.56 4.69 22.58
CA ALA A 164 -8.09 4.79 21.22
C ALA A 164 -7.83 3.42 20.59
N MET A 165 -7.30 2.45 21.35
CA MET A 165 -7.18 1.06 20.88
C MET A 165 -8.56 0.47 20.57
N MET A 166 -9.56 0.68 21.44
CA MET A 166 -10.93 0.25 21.19
C MET A 166 -11.51 0.89 19.92
N VAL A 167 -11.34 2.20 19.74
CA VAL A 167 -11.81 2.93 18.55
C VAL A 167 -11.14 2.37 17.28
N MET A 168 -9.84 2.08 17.31
CA MET A 168 -9.12 1.50 16.17
C MET A 168 -9.61 0.09 15.83
N VAL A 169 -9.91 -0.74 16.84
CA VAL A 169 -10.48 -2.08 16.62
C VAL A 169 -11.89 -1.98 16.03
N LEU A 170 -12.75 -1.13 16.58
CA LEU A 170 -14.11 -0.91 16.05
C LEU A 170 -14.06 -0.37 14.62
N PHE A 171 -13.14 0.55 14.33
CA PHE A 171 -12.93 1.10 12.99
C PHE A 171 -12.48 -0.01 12.03
N ALA A 172 -11.52 -0.84 12.42
CA ALA A 172 -11.07 -1.98 11.63
C ALA A 172 -12.25 -2.92 11.32
N LEU A 173 -13.00 -3.34 12.33
CA LEU A 173 -14.17 -4.22 12.16
C LEU A 173 -15.21 -3.62 11.22
N MET A 174 -15.47 -2.31 11.33
CA MET A 174 -16.35 -1.60 10.42
C MET A 174 -15.85 -1.68 8.98
N THR A 175 -14.57 -1.35 8.75
CA THR A 175 -13.98 -1.39 7.41
C THR A 175 -14.01 -2.80 6.81
N GLY A 176 -13.73 -3.83 7.59
CA GLY A 176 -13.75 -5.23 7.16
C GLY A 176 -15.16 -5.72 6.82
N GLY A 177 -16.16 -5.37 7.65
CA GLY A 177 -17.56 -5.72 7.39
C GLY A 177 -18.09 -5.09 6.11
N VAL A 178 -17.87 -3.79 5.93
CA VAL A 178 -18.26 -3.07 4.71
C VAL A 178 -17.54 -3.64 3.49
N ALA A 179 -16.22 -3.85 3.58
CA ALA A 179 -15.43 -4.37 2.46
C ALA A 179 -15.86 -5.79 2.04
N ALA A 180 -16.22 -6.67 2.98
CA ALA A 180 -16.71 -8.01 2.69
C ALA A 180 -18.04 -7.99 1.92
N VAL A 181 -18.97 -7.10 2.30
CA VAL A 181 -20.22 -6.89 1.56
C VAL A 181 -19.94 -6.35 0.16
N VAL A 182 -19.09 -5.33 0.04
CA VAL A 182 -18.72 -4.76 -1.26
C VAL A 182 -18.06 -5.80 -2.16
N THR A 183 -17.17 -6.65 -1.62
CA THR A 183 -16.48 -7.71 -2.37
C THR A 183 -17.47 -8.71 -2.97
N THR A 184 -18.40 -9.21 -2.15
CA THR A 184 -19.42 -10.18 -2.60
C THR A 184 -20.47 -9.55 -3.50
N GLY A 185 -20.83 -8.28 -3.27
CA GLY A 185 -21.71 -7.50 -4.15
C GLY A 185 -21.09 -7.22 -5.52
N ALA A 186 -19.81 -6.85 -5.54
CA ALA A 186 -19.04 -6.68 -6.78
C ALA A 186 -18.94 -7.99 -7.57
N ALA A 187 -18.67 -9.10 -6.88
CA ALA A 187 -18.65 -10.42 -7.51
C ALA A 187 -20.02 -10.85 -8.07
N ALA A 188 -21.12 -10.49 -7.40
CA ALA A 188 -22.47 -10.71 -7.89
C ALA A 188 -22.79 -9.85 -9.13
N ALA A 189 -22.51 -8.55 -9.08
CA ALA A 189 -22.76 -7.64 -10.20
C ALA A 189 -21.96 -8.04 -11.46
N LEU A 190 -20.73 -8.50 -11.27
CA LEU A 190 -19.81 -8.86 -12.34
C LEU A 190 -19.73 -10.37 -12.58
N ALA A 191 -20.73 -11.12 -12.12
CA ALA A 191 -20.82 -12.57 -12.27
C ALA A 191 -20.83 -13.02 -13.75
N ARG A 192 -21.12 -12.13 -14.70
CA ARG A 192 -21.11 -12.42 -16.15
C ARG A 192 -19.84 -11.97 -16.88
N VAL A 193 -19.05 -11.09 -16.26
CA VAL A 193 -17.84 -10.52 -16.85
C VAL A 193 -16.64 -11.45 -16.59
N PRO A 194 -15.67 -11.59 -17.51
CA PRO A 194 -14.45 -12.34 -17.20
C PRO A 194 -13.78 -11.71 -15.99
N THR A 195 -13.35 -12.53 -15.03
CA THR A 195 -12.86 -12.08 -13.72
C THR A 195 -11.76 -11.01 -13.82
N ARG A 196 -10.96 -11.03 -14.91
CA ARG A 196 -9.93 -10.02 -15.15
C ARG A 196 -10.50 -8.62 -15.31
N LEU A 197 -11.52 -8.49 -16.15
CA LEU A 197 -12.22 -7.23 -16.37
C LEU A 197 -13.02 -6.86 -15.12
N ALA A 198 -13.61 -7.84 -14.42
CA ALA A 198 -14.36 -7.59 -13.20
C ALA A 198 -13.49 -6.96 -12.09
N VAL A 199 -12.30 -7.52 -11.82
CA VAL A 199 -11.37 -6.95 -10.84
C VAL A 199 -10.91 -5.55 -11.29
N GLY A 200 -10.56 -5.41 -12.57
CA GLY A 200 -10.14 -4.12 -13.13
C GLY A 200 -11.22 -3.05 -13.04
N THR A 201 -12.47 -3.35 -13.36
CA THR A 201 -13.58 -2.40 -13.30
C THR A 201 -13.92 -2.02 -11.87
N VAL A 202 -13.98 -2.97 -10.93
CA VAL A 202 -14.25 -2.68 -9.52
C VAL A 202 -13.19 -1.75 -8.96
N VAL A 203 -11.92 -2.08 -9.19
CA VAL A 203 -10.81 -1.27 -8.70
C VAL A 203 -10.83 0.11 -9.37
N ALA A 204 -11.00 0.20 -10.69
CA ALA A 204 -11.10 1.49 -11.38
C ALA A 204 -12.26 2.35 -10.86
N VAL A 205 -13.46 1.76 -10.67
CA VAL A 205 -14.62 2.46 -10.12
C VAL A 205 -14.34 2.95 -8.70
N MET A 206 -13.73 2.11 -7.85
CA MET A 206 -13.39 2.52 -6.49
C MET A 206 -12.31 3.60 -6.45
N LEU A 207 -11.30 3.54 -7.33
CA LEU A 207 -10.28 4.57 -7.46
C LEU A 207 -10.88 5.89 -7.96
N ILE A 208 -11.76 5.85 -8.97
CA ILE A 208 -12.45 7.04 -9.48
C ILE A 208 -13.34 7.65 -8.39
N ALA A 209 -14.16 6.82 -7.74
CA ALA A 209 -14.98 7.25 -6.61
C ALA A 209 -14.11 7.91 -5.55
N PHE A 210 -12.98 7.32 -5.20
CA PHE A 210 -12.04 7.89 -4.26
C PHE A 210 -11.46 9.23 -4.72
N VAL A 211 -11.02 9.38 -5.98
CA VAL A 211 -10.48 10.67 -6.48
C VAL A 211 -11.54 11.76 -6.37
N VAL A 212 -12.76 11.48 -6.84
CA VAL A 212 -13.88 12.44 -6.79
C VAL A 212 -14.21 12.81 -5.35
N VAL A 213 -14.26 11.81 -4.48
CA VAL A 213 -14.67 11.99 -3.09
C VAL A 213 -13.58 12.70 -2.25
N ILE A 214 -12.30 12.41 -2.48
CA ILE A 214 -11.18 13.11 -1.84
C ILE A 214 -11.07 14.54 -2.32
N GLY A 215 -11.13 14.77 -3.65
CA GLY A 215 -11.00 16.11 -4.22
C GLY A 215 -12.08 17.07 -3.71
N LYS A 216 -13.28 16.55 -3.40
CA LYS A 216 -14.39 17.32 -2.85
C LYS A 216 -14.30 17.54 -1.33
N ASN A 217 -13.80 16.57 -0.56
CA ASN A 217 -13.98 16.56 0.90
C ASN A 217 -12.67 16.59 1.71
N VAL A 218 -11.62 15.91 1.26
CA VAL A 218 -10.35 15.75 2.01
C VAL A 218 -9.32 16.79 1.60
N VAL A 219 -9.44 17.33 0.40
CA VAL A 219 -8.60 18.45 -0.02
C VAL A 219 -9.35 19.75 0.32
N PRO A 220 -8.81 20.62 1.19
CA PRO A 220 -9.45 21.89 1.47
C PRO A 220 -9.40 22.75 0.20
N SER A 221 -10.55 23.22 -0.25
CA SER A 221 -10.56 24.25 -1.31
C SER A 221 -9.91 25.53 -0.76
N ALA A 222 -9.44 26.44 -1.63
CA ALA A 222 -8.93 27.74 -1.17
C ALA A 222 -9.94 28.46 -0.26
N ALA A 223 -11.25 28.32 -0.53
CA ALA A 223 -12.32 28.86 0.32
C ALA A 223 -12.42 28.17 1.70
N ASP A 224 -12.10 26.87 1.80
CA ASP A 224 -12.05 26.17 3.10
C ASP A 224 -10.88 26.68 3.95
N PHE A 225 -9.74 26.98 3.32
CA PHE A 225 -8.64 27.63 4.02
C PHE A 225 -9.04 29.01 4.53
N HIS A 226 -9.64 29.87 3.70
CA HIS A 226 -10.09 31.18 4.14
C HIS A 226 -11.09 31.11 5.30
N THR A 227 -12.04 30.17 5.28
CA THR A 227 -13.01 29.99 6.38
C THR A 227 -12.41 29.38 7.66
N ILE A 228 -11.34 28.59 7.56
CA ILE A 228 -10.61 28.06 8.73
C ILE A 228 -9.70 29.14 9.37
N PHE A 229 -9.22 30.09 8.57
CA PHE A 229 -8.22 31.09 8.97
C PHE A 229 -8.74 32.54 9.08
N GLU A 230 -9.98 32.85 8.67
CA GLU A 230 -10.57 34.19 8.83
C GLU A 230 -10.92 34.49 10.31
N PRO A 231 -10.34 35.54 10.92
CA PRO A 231 -10.51 35.85 12.34
C PRO A 231 -11.85 36.50 12.73
N GLU A 232 -12.80 36.73 11.82
CA GLU A 232 -13.99 37.57 12.11
C GLU A 232 -15.05 36.92 13.00
N THR A 233 -14.89 35.65 13.41
CA THR A 233 -15.75 35.05 14.46
C THR A 233 -15.13 35.14 15.87
N LEU A 234 -14.54 36.29 16.19
CA LEU A 234 -14.17 36.76 17.53
C LEU A 234 -15.41 37.02 18.41
N ASN A 235 -16.29 36.03 18.53
CA ASN A 235 -17.39 35.98 19.51
C ASN A 235 -17.44 34.61 20.21
N GLY A 236 -16.27 34.00 20.45
CA GLY A 236 -16.10 32.90 21.41
C GLY A 236 -16.87 31.61 21.11
N LYS A 237 -17.21 31.32 19.84
CA LYS A 237 -17.96 30.10 19.46
C LYS A 237 -17.18 29.19 18.49
N PRO A 238 -17.34 27.84 18.61
CA PRO A 238 -16.60 26.78 17.91
C PRO A 238 -16.95 26.62 16.41
N ALA A 239 -17.05 27.74 15.67
CA ALA A 239 -17.49 27.75 14.28
C ALA A 239 -16.57 26.91 13.35
N SER A 240 -15.27 26.87 13.62
CA SER A 240 -14.30 26.07 12.84
C SER A 240 -14.47 24.55 13.06
N ILE A 241 -14.72 24.09 14.29
CA ILE A 241 -14.96 22.67 14.60
C ILE A 241 -16.28 22.21 13.97
N ARG A 242 -17.36 22.98 14.14
CA ARG A 242 -18.69 22.62 13.61
C ARG A 242 -18.73 22.63 12.08
N PHE A 243 -17.91 23.46 11.43
CA PHE A 243 -17.71 23.43 9.98
C PHE A 243 -17.07 22.11 9.53
N ILE A 244 -15.98 21.70 10.20
CA ILE A 244 -15.30 20.43 9.94
C ILE A 244 -16.27 19.27 10.19
N GLU A 245 -17.00 19.25 11.30
CA GLU A 245 -18.01 18.23 11.57
C GLU A 245 -19.03 18.13 10.46
N ARG A 246 -19.61 19.24 9.99
CA ARG A 246 -20.58 19.23 8.87
C ARG A 246 -19.98 18.67 7.59
N LYS A 247 -18.72 18.99 7.30
CA LYS A 247 -18.00 18.48 6.12
C LYS A 247 -17.81 16.96 6.19
N PHE A 248 -17.53 16.44 7.38
CA PHE A 248 -17.27 15.01 7.60
C PHE A 248 -18.48 14.21 8.11
N THR A 249 -19.63 14.81 8.41
CA THR A 249 -20.77 14.14 9.07
C THR A 249 -21.26 12.90 8.33
N LEU A 250 -21.24 12.91 7.00
CA LEU A 250 -21.66 11.78 6.16
C LEU A 250 -20.64 10.63 6.10
N TRP A 251 -19.44 10.85 6.61
CA TRP A 251 -18.37 9.87 6.53
C TRP A 251 -18.47 8.82 7.64
N PRO A 252 -18.36 7.52 7.30
CA PRO A 252 -18.34 6.46 8.32
C PRO A 252 -17.19 6.60 9.33
N SER A 253 -16.10 7.29 8.97
CA SER A 253 -14.95 7.55 9.85
C SER A 253 -15.19 8.64 10.90
N HIS A 254 -16.18 9.51 10.71
CA HIS A 254 -16.42 10.70 11.56
C HIS A 254 -16.67 10.39 13.05
N PRO A 255 -17.48 9.37 13.41
CA PRO A 255 -17.64 8.95 14.81
C PRO A 255 -16.33 8.55 15.49
N PHE A 256 -15.40 7.95 14.75
CA PHE A 256 -14.11 7.48 15.27
C PHE A 256 -13.16 8.67 15.48
N ALA A 257 -13.14 9.61 14.55
CA ALA A 257 -12.32 10.82 14.62
C ALA A 257 -12.74 11.73 15.80
N THR A 258 -14.03 12.00 15.94
CA THR A 258 -14.56 12.88 17.00
C THR A 258 -14.28 12.33 18.40
N VAL A 259 -14.41 11.02 18.61
CA VAL A 259 -14.12 10.37 19.91
C VAL A 259 -12.63 10.39 20.23
N LEU A 260 -11.77 10.12 19.25
CA LEU A 260 -10.31 10.23 19.42
C LEU A 260 -9.88 11.68 19.71
N TYR A 261 -10.46 12.65 19.01
CA TYR A 261 -10.18 14.06 19.23
C TYR A 261 -10.62 14.52 20.62
N GLY A 262 -11.87 14.24 21.00
CA GLY A 262 -12.43 14.67 22.28
C GLY A 262 -11.71 14.05 23.47
N SER A 263 -11.33 12.78 23.37
CA SER A 263 -10.55 12.10 24.42
C SER A 263 -9.09 12.55 24.51
N ALA A 264 -8.48 12.97 23.40
CA ALA A 264 -7.09 13.47 23.40
C ALA A 264 -6.98 14.94 23.86
N THR A 265 -7.88 15.80 23.40
CA THR A 265 -7.76 17.26 23.56
C THR A 265 -8.67 17.84 24.64
N GLY A 266 -9.66 17.07 25.11
CA GLY A 266 -10.74 17.58 25.96
C GLY A 266 -11.76 18.47 25.23
N GLY A 267 -11.63 18.63 23.90
CA GLY A 267 -12.53 19.44 23.09
C GLY A 267 -13.92 18.83 22.91
N ALA A 268 -14.95 19.67 22.80
CA ALA A 268 -16.33 19.27 22.57
C ALA A 268 -16.64 19.00 21.08
N ALA A 269 -15.94 18.04 20.47
CA ALA A 269 -16.28 17.55 19.14
C ALA A 269 -17.18 16.30 19.23
N GLY A 270 -18.13 16.20 18.30
CA GLY A 270 -19.10 15.13 18.20
C GLY A 270 -20.42 15.43 18.92
N SER A 271 -21.49 14.80 18.43
CA SER A 271 -22.82 14.83 19.05
C SER A 271 -23.11 13.52 19.79
N PRO A 272 -24.13 13.46 20.66
CA PRO A 272 -24.59 12.18 21.22
C PRO A 272 -24.85 11.11 20.15
N ALA A 273 -25.33 11.51 18.97
CA ALA A 273 -25.53 10.61 17.84
C ALA A 273 -24.20 10.02 17.32
N THR A 274 -23.11 10.79 17.28
CA THR A 274 -21.79 10.26 16.89
C THR A 274 -21.28 9.20 17.87
N ARG A 275 -21.52 9.37 19.17
CA ARG A 275 -21.13 8.37 20.19
C ARG A 275 -21.92 7.06 20.04
N VAL A 276 -23.21 7.16 19.69
CA VAL A 276 -24.03 5.98 19.37
C VAL A 276 -23.56 5.33 18.07
N ALA A 277 -23.27 6.14 17.04
CA ALA A 277 -22.79 5.66 15.74
C ALA A 277 -21.45 4.91 15.84
N LEU A 278 -20.56 5.28 16.77
CA LEU A 278 -19.30 4.56 17.03
C LEU A 278 -19.54 3.06 17.27
N TRP A 279 -20.59 2.72 18.01
CA TRP A 279 -20.94 1.33 18.33
C TRP A 279 -21.84 0.70 17.27
N LEU A 280 -22.79 1.46 16.71
CA LEU A 280 -23.73 0.93 15.72
C LEU A 280 -23.06 0.60 14.39
N LEU A 281 -22.16 1.45 13.87
CA LEU A 281 -21.58 1.24 12.53
C LEU A 281 -20.80 -0.08 12.40
N PRO A 282 -19.89 -0.46 13.32
CA PRO A 282 -19.23 -1.75 13.28
C PRO A 282 -20.23 -2.92 13.35
N VAL A 283 -21.20 -2.86 14.27
CA VAL A 283 -22.21 -3.92 14.44
C VAL A 283 -23.05 -4.10 13.18
N LEU A 284 -23.55 -3.00 12.60
CA LEU A 284 -24.33 -3.01 11.36
C LEU A 284 -23.52 -3.55 10.18
N SER A 285 -22.25 -3.15 10.06
CA SER A 285 -21.38 -3.64 8.99
C SER A 285 -21.10 -5.15 9.09
N LEU A 286 -20.89 -5.67 10.31
CA LEU A 286 -20.67 -7.10 10.55
C LEU A 286 -21.96 -7.89 10.36
N ALA A 287 -23.10 -7.35 10.79
CA ALA A 287 -24.41 -7.96 10.55
C ALA A 287 -24.73 -8.02 9.04
N ALA A 288 -24.43 -6.96 8.29
CA ALA A 288 -24.58 -6.94 6.83
C ALA A 288 -23.65 -7.95 6.16
N ALA A 289 -22.40 -8.10 6.61
CA ALA A 289 -21.49 -9.13 6.10
C ALA A 289 -22.02 -10.54 6.39
N ALA A 290 -22.48 -10.80 7.62
CA ALA A 290 -22.99 -12.11 8.03
C ALA A 290 -24.31 -12.51 7.33
N THR A 291 -25.11 -11.54 6.89
CA THR A 291 -26.39 -11.76 6.20
C THR A 291 -26.26 -11.58 4.69
N LEU A 292 -26.18 -10.33 4.22
CA LEU A 292 -26.10 -9.97 2.80
C LEU A 292 -24.82 -10.51 2.16
N GLY A 293 -23.66 -10.32 2.80
CA GLY A 293 -22.39 -10.82 2.26
C GLY A 293 -22.38 -12.34 2.09
N ARG A 294 -22.83 -13.06 3.12
CA ARG A 294 -22.95 -14.54 3.10
C ARG A 294 -23.93 -15.04 2.04
N THR A 295 -25.10 -14.42 1.91
CA THR A 295 -26.11 -14.81 0.92
C THR A 295 -25.64 -14.57 -0.51
N LEU A 296 -24.99 -13.43 -0.78
CA LEU A 296 -24.37 -13.14 -2.07
C LEU A 296 -23.22 -14.11 -2.37
N TYR A 297 -22.39 -14.43 -1.39
CA TYR A 297 -21.31 -15.41 -1.57
C TYR A 297 -21.84 -16.80 -1.94
N ALA A 298 -22.86 -17.29 -1.22
CA ALA A 298 -23.48 -18.58 -1.51
C ALA A 298 -24.07 -18.67 -2.92
N ARG A 299 -24.59 -17.56 -3.46
CA ARG A 299 -25.12 -17.48 -4.83
C ARG A 299 -24.02 -17.39 -5.90
N THR A 300 -22.94 -16.66 -5.61
CA THR A 300 -21.91 -16.32 -6.61
C THR A 300 -20.82 -17.38 -6.73
N LEU A 301 -20.50 -18.08 -5.64
CA LEU A 301 -19.41 -19.05 -5.61
C LEU A 301 -19.61 -20.26 -6.56
N PRO A 302 -20.82 -20.86 -6.67
CA PRO A 302 -21.08 -21.91 -7.65
C PRO A 302 -20.90 -21.40 -9.09
N ALA A 303 -21.55 -20.28 -9.42
CA ALA A 303 -21.47 -19.65 -10.75
C ALA A 303 -20.04 -19.25 -11.15
N ALA A 304 -19.21 -18.83 -10.18
CA ALA A 304 -17.81 -18.49 -10.43
C ALA A 304 -16.95 -19.70 -10.84
N MET A 305 -17.32 -20.92 -10.41
CA MET A 305 -16.55 -22.15 -10.66
C MET A 305 -17.13 -23.07 -11.72
N GLU A 306 -18.43 -22.98 -12.00
CA GLU A 306 -19.06 -23.60 -13.18
C GLU A 306 -18.56 -22.98 -14.49
N ARG A 307 -17.79 -21.89 -14.42
CA ARG A 307 -16.99 -21.32 -15.51
C ARG A 307 -15.79 -22.18 -15.91
N PHE A 308 -15.94 -23.50 -15.86
CA PHE A 308 -15.11 -24.35 -16.69
C PHE A 308 -15.38 -23.94 -18.14
N THR A 309 -14.35 -23.41 -18.78
CA THR A 309 -14.28 -23.40 -20.23
C THR A 309 -14.42 -24.86 -20.67
N ILE A 310 -15.63 -25.25 -21.07
CA ILE A 310 -15.77 -26.27 -22.09
C ILE A 310 -15.05 -25.67 -23.29
N VAL A 311 -13.77 -26.00 -23.43
CA VAL A 311 -13.10 -25.90 -24.70
C VAL A 311 -13.94 -26.80 -25.58
N ARG A 312 -14.81 -26.21 -26.40
CA ARG A 312 -15.43 -26.95 -27.50
C ARG A 312 -14.25 -27.50 -28.29
N ALA A 313 -13.94 -28.78 -28.08
CA ALA A 313 -13.19 -29.56 -29.03
C ALA A 313 -14.09 -29.65 -30.27
N GLY A 314 -14.02 -28.64 -31.12
CA GLY A 314 -15.05 -28.40 -32.10
C GLY A 314 -14.65 -27.38 -33.13
N GLY A 315 -13.87 -27.85 -34.11
CA GLY A 315 -14.10 -27.57 -35.53
C GLY A 315 -13.78 -26.17 -36.03
N GLY A 316 -12.67 -26.07 -36.76
CA GLY A 316 -12.34 -24.91 -37.58
C GLY A 316 -11.00 -24.31 -37.20
N GLY A 317 -9.97 -24.61 -37.98
CA GLY A 317 -8.64 -24.02 -37.88
C GLY A 317 -8.69 -22.52 -38.13
N ALA A 318 -9.05 -21.75 -37.10
CA ALA A 318 -8.72 -20.34 -37.07
C ALA A 318 -7.20 -20.24 -37.21
N PRO A 319 -6.67 -19.51 -38.21
CA PRO A 319 -5.23 -19.37 -38.36
C PRO A 319 -4.69 -18.84 -37.05
N ALA A 320 -3.69 -19.54 -36.50
CA ALA A 320 -3.02 -19.14 -35.27
C ALA A 320 -2.54 -17.71 -35.48
N ARG A 321 -3.20 -16.73 -34.84
CA ARG A 321 -2.80 -15.34 -34.96
C ARG A 321 -1.33 -15.27 -34.53
N PRO A 322 -0.42 -14.78 -35.40
CA PRO A 322 0.99 -14.69 -35.03
C PRO A 322 1.10 -13.87 -33.75
N PHE A 323 1.90 -14.36 -32.80
CA PHE A 323 2.13 -13.65 -31.56
C PHE A 323 2.60 -12.23 -31.90
N PRO A 324 1.96 -11.16 -31.39
CA PRO A 324 2.38 -9.81 -31.69
C PRO A 324 3.81 -9.67 -31.17
N ARG A 325 4.80 -9.66 -32.08
CA ARG A 325 6.20 -9.43 -31.76
C ARG A 325 6.53 -8.00 -32.15
N ARG A 326 6.62 -7.10 -31.18
CA ARG A 326 6.99 -5.70 -31.41
C ARG A 326 8.48 -5.48 -31.32
N LEU A 327 9.17 -6.24 -30.46
CA LEU A 327 10.61 -6.12 -30.27
C LEU A 327 11.35 -7.22 -31.05
N ARG A 328 12.45 -6.85 -31.71
CA ARG A 328 13.30 -7.78 -32.47
C ARG A 328 14.37 -8.40 -31.55
N GLY A 329 14.75 -9.64 -31.86
CA GLY A 329 15.80 -10.37 -31.14
C GLY A 329 15.34 -11.10 -29.88
N ALA A 330 16.20 -11.97 -29.37
CA ALA A 330 15.86 -12.89 -28.27
C ALA A 330 15.60 -12.16 -26.94
N VAL A 331 16.33 -11.06 -26.68
CA VAL A 331 16.12 -10.19 -25.50
C VAL A 331 14.81 -9.41 -25.62
N GLY A 332 14.48 -8.93 -26.82
CA GLY A 332 13.24 -8.20 -27.08
C GLY A 332 12.00 -9.07 -26.85
N ALA A 333 12.02 -10.30 -27.32
CA ALA A 333 10.94 -11.27 -27.11
C ALA A 333 10.68 -11.55 -25.62
N LEU A 334 11.74 -11.53 -24.81
CA LEU A 334 11.62 -11.71 -23.37
C LEU A 334 11.03 -10.48 -22.68
N ILE A 335 11.50 -9.29 -23.03
CA ILE A 335 10.92 -8.03 -22.52
C ILE A 335 9.42 -7.99 -22.82
N GLU A 336 9.05 -8.34 -24.05
CA GLU A 336 7.66 -8.39 -24.48
C GLU A 336 6.84 -9.43 -23.70
N ARG A 337 7.43 -10.61 -23.43
CA ARG A 337 6.83 -11.60 -22.53
C ARG A 337 6.54 -11.00 -21.15
N ASP A 338 7.51 -10.34 -20.53
CA ASP A 338 7.38 -9.81 -19.16
C ASP A 338 6.30 -8.73 -19.08
N VAL A 339 6.30 -7.81 -20.06
CA VAL A 339 5.26 -6.75 -20.17
C VAL A 339 3.87 -7.37 -20.39
N LEU A 340 3.76 -8.38 -21.26
CA LEU A 340 2.49 -9.05 -21.52
C LEU A 340 2.00 -9.87 -20.33
N MET A 341 2.90 -10.52 -19.58
CA MET A 341 2.54 -11.23 -18.34
C MET A 341 2.01 -10.27 -17.29
N LEU A 342 2.67 -9.12 -17.10
CA LEU A 342 2.23 -8.08 -16.19
C LEU A 342 0.85 -7.51 -16.59
N ALA A 343 0.69 -7.13 -17.86
CA ALA A 343 -0.55 -6.55 -18.38
C ALA A 343 -1.74 -7.54 -18.37
N ARG A 344 -1.48 -8.84 -18.54
CA ARG A 344 -2.52 -9.88 -18.56
C ARG A 344 -2.92 -10.37 -17.17
N ASN A 345 -2.16 -10.04 -16.13
CA ASN A 345 -2.47 -10.42 -14.76
C ASN A 345 -3.31 -9.33 -14.08
N PRO A 346 -4.64 -9.52 -13.91
CA PRO A 346 -5.52 -8.48 -13.37
C PRO A 346 -5.20 -8.09 -11.92
N HIS A 347 -4.58 -9.00 -11.18
CA HIS A 347 -4.22 -8.80 -9.78
C HIS A 347 -3.00 -7.88 -9.63
N GLU A 348 -1.99 -8.09 -10.47
CA GLU A 348 -0.84 -7.21 -10.53
C GLU A 348 -1.24 -5.84 -11.09
N LEU A 349 -2.16 -5.80 -12.06
CA LEU A 349 -2.69 -4.54 -12.58
C LEU A 349 -3.50 -3.77 -11.53
N SER A 350 -4.34 -4.43 -10.73
CA SER A 350 -5.09 -3.75 -9.66
C SER A 350 -4.16 -3.20 -8.57
N ARG A 351 -3.13 -3.96 -8.17
CA ARG A 351 -2.10 -3.50 -7.24
C ARG A 351 -1.30 -2.34 -7.80
N MET A 352 -0.87 -2.42 -9.06
CA MET A 352 -0.17 -1.33 -9.76
C MET A 352 -1.04 -0.07 -9.80
N ALA A 353 -2.31 -0.21 -10.18
CA ALA A 353 -3.25 0.90 -10.21
C ALA A 353 -3.44 1.54 -8.83
N PHE A 354 -3.53 0.72 -7.77
CA PHE A 354 -3.65 1.21 -6.40
C PHE A 354 -2.42 2.01 -5.94
N ILE A 355 -1.20 1.53 -6.20
CA ILE A 355 0.02 2.25 -5.82
C ILE A 355 0.17 3.53 -6.67
N ALA A 356 -0.10 3.46 -7.97
CA ALA A 356 -0.05 4.62 -8.87
C ALA A 356 -1.05 5.70 -8.43
N PHE A 357 -2.21 5.27 -7.96
CA PHE A 357 -3.20 6.15 -7.40
C PHE A 357 -2.77 6.78 -6.06
N LEU A 358 -2.15 6.02 -5.14
CA LEU A 358 -1.61 6.59 -3.90
C LEU A 358 -0.56 7.66 -4.20
N LEU A 359 0.24 7.44 -5.24
CA LEU A 359 1.21 8.41 -5.73
C LEU A 359 0.54 9.65 -6.36
N ALA A 360 -0.54 9.47 -7.12
CA ALA A 360 -1.35 10.57 -7.65
C ALA A 360 -2.01 11.37 -6.52
N LEU A 361 -2.54 10.70 -5.49
CA LEU A 361 -3.10 11.32 -4.30
C LEU A 361 -2.07 12.18 -3.57
N TYR A 362 -0.89 11.62 -3.32
CA TYR A 362 0.24 12.35 -2.73
C TYR A 362 0.53 13.64 -3.51
N THR A 363 0.54 13.54 -4.84
CA THR A 363 0.81 14.69 -5.71
C THR A 363 -0.31 15.71 -5.67
N SER A 364 -1.57 15.28 -5.69
CA SER A 364 -2.72 16.16 -5.53
C SER A 364 -2.64 16.99 -4.25
N PHE A 365 -2.18 16.42 -3.14
CA PHE A 365 -1.94 17.19 -1.91
C PHE A 365 -0.92 18.32 -2.12
N VAL A 366 0.18 18.06 -2.83
CA VAL A 366 1.20 19.06 -3.16
C VAL A 366 0.65 20.16 -4.07
N PHE A 367 -0.25 19.81 -5.01
CA PHE A 367 -0.82 20.78 -5.94
C PHE A 367 -1.86 21.70 -5.31
N VAL A 368 -2.68 21.17 -4.40
CA VAL A 368 -3.80 21.93 -3.83
C VAL A 368 -3.43 22.67 -2.55
N ALA A 369 -2.49 22.16 -1.76
CA ALA A 369 -1.99 22.91 -0.62
C ALA A 369 -1.37 24.24 -1.11
N PRO A 370 -1.64 25.39 -0.46
CA PRO A 370 -1.06 26.70 -0.80
C PRO A 370 0.42 26.78 -0.39
N LEU A 371 1.22 25.82 -0.84
CA LEU A 371 2.64 25.66 -0.51
C LEU A 371 3.51 26.75 -1.15
N ARG A 372 2.97 27.56 -2.07
CA ARG A 372 3.68 28.67 -2.70
C ARG A 372 4.15 29.71 -1.69
N GLU A 373 3.25 30.15 -0.82
CA GLU A 373 3.55 31.18 0.19
C GLU A 373 4.53 30.69 1.27
N VAL A 374 4.60 29.36 1.44
CA VAL A 374 5.55 28.70 2.34
C VAL A 374 6.91 28.46 1.66
N GLY A 375 6.92 28.29 0.34
CA GLY A 375 8.10 28.02 -0.49
C GLY A 375 9.11 29.16 -0.51
N ASP A 376 8.68 30.40 -0.25
CA ASP A 376 9.56 31.58 -0.19
C ASP A 376 10.53 31.53 1.01
N ARG A 377 10.27 30.67 2.01
CA ARG A 377 11.21 30.42 3.10
C ARG A 377 12.12 29.24 2.74
N PRO A 378 13.44 29.44 2.58
CA PRO A 378 14.34 28.39 2.11
C PRO A 378 14.39 27.16 3.05
N ARG A 379 14.27 27.38 4.37
CA ARG A 379 14.18 26.29 5.36
C ARG A 379 12.86 25.51 5.29
N ALA A 380 11.78 26.12 4.84
CA ALA A 380 10.52 25.43 4.64
C ALA A 380 10.52 24.66 3.33
N LEU A 381 11.04 25.26 2.26
CA LEU A 381 11.27 24.58 0.97
C LEU A 381 12.15 23.34 1.13
N ALA A 382 13.26 23.45 1.86
CA ALA A 382 14.17 22.31 2.11
C ALA A 382 13.48 21.16 2.88
N ARG A 383 12.52 21.47 3.77
CA ARG A 383 11.69 20.47 4.45
C ARG A 383 10.69 19.82 3.51
N LEU A 384 10.03 20.59 2.66
CA LEU A 384 9.09 20.02 1.68
C LEU A 384 9.82 19.13 0.66
N MET A 385 11.05 19.48 0.28
CA MET A 385 11.83 18.70 -0.68
C MET A 385 12.32 17.37 -0.13
N ILE A 386 12.73 17.30 1.15
CA ILE A 386 13.05 15.99 1.75
C ILE A 386 11.82 15.09 1.79
N PHE A 387 10.63 15.62 2.09
CA PHE A 387 9.40 14.84 2.02
C PHE A 387 9.08 14.40 0.59
N ASN A 388 9.31 15.26 -0.41
CA ASN A 388 9.04 14.90 -1.81
C ASN A 388 9.94 13.78 -2.31
N VAL A 389 11.25 13.87 -2.04
CA VAL A 389 12.21 12.83 -2.44
C VAL A 389 12.00 11.55 -1.63
N ALA A 390 11.70 11.65 -0.33
CA ALA A 390 11.40 10.49 0.50
C ALA A 390 10.11 9.79 0.06
N ALA A 391 9.06 10.53 -0.30
CA ALA A 391 7.82 9.97 -0.82
C ALA A 391 8.06 9.26 -2.17
N ALA A 392 8.79 9.90 -3.09
CA ALA A 392 9.18 9.27 -4.36
C ALA A 392 9.98 7.98 -4.13
N GLY A 393 10.95 8.00 -3.20
CA GLY A 393 11.75 6.84 -2.82
C GLY A 393 10.93 5.71 -2.19
N TYR A 394 9.95 6.04 -1.35
CA TYR A 394 8.99 5.08 -0.81
C TYR A 394 8.18 4.41 -1.92
N PHE A 395 7.62 5.18 -2.85
CA PHE A 395 6.87 4.61 -3.98
C PHE A 395 7.75 3.77 -4.90
N LEU A 396 8.96 4.23 -5.24
CA LEU A 396 9.93 3.44 -6.02
C LEU A 396 10.25 2.10 -5.36
N THR A 397 10.49 2.12 -4.04
CA THR A 397 10.75 0.92 -3.25
C THR A 397 9.51 0.01 -3.23
N ALA A 398 8.31 0.55 -3.00
CA ALA A 398 7.07 -0.20 -2.95
C ALA A 398 6.66 -0.83 -4.30
N PHE A 399 6.93 -0.15 -5.42
CA PHE A 399 6.77 -0.70 -6.77
C PHE A 399 7.85 -1.75 -7.05
N GLY A 400 9.10 -1.45 -6.73
CA GLY A 400 10.22 -2.34 -6.99
C GLY A 400 10.14 -3.66 -6.20
N LEU A 401 9.71 -3.64 -4.93
CA LEU A 401 9.48 -4.87 -4.15
C LEU A 401 8.44 -5.79 -4.78
N ARG A 402 7.47 -5.24 -5.51
CA ARG A 402 6.36 -6.00 -6.10
C ARG A 402 6.65 -6.49 -7.50
N PHE A 403 7.34 -5.68 -8.30
CA PHE A 403 7.52 -5.97 -9.73
C PHE A 403 8.96 -6.31 -10.10
N VAL A 404 9.95 -5.72 -9.43
CA VAL A 404 11.37 -5.85 -9.79
C VAL A 404 12.04 -6.96 -8.99
N PHE A 405 11.90 -6.94 -7.66
CA PHE A 405 12.48 -7.92 -6.76
C PHE A 405 12.05 -9.37 -7.09
N PRO A 406 10.75 -9.69 -7.23
CA PRO A 406 10.32 -11.06 -7.49
C PRO A 406 10.43 -11.45 -8.97
N SER A 407 10.84 -10.54 -9.86
CA SER A 407 10.81 -10.76 -11.33
C SER A 407 11.58 -11.99 -11.82
N VAL A 408 12.60 -12.42 -11.08
CA VAL A 408 13.39 -13.62 -11.37
C VAL A 408 12.79 -14.85 -10.69
N SER A 409 12.41 -14.74 -9.42
CA SER A 409 11.73 -15.80 -8.67
C SER A 409 10.40 -16.24 -9.33
N LEU A 410 9.64 -15.30 -9.89
CA LEU A 410 8.35 -15.54 -10.56
C LEU A 410 8.48 -16.32 -11.88
N GLU A 411 9.70 -16.53 -12.40
CA GLU A 411 9.91 -17.48 -13.51
C GLU A 411 9.64 -18.93 -13.07
N GLY A 412 9.74 -19.18 -11.76
CA GLY A 412 9.29 -20.40 -11.10
C GLY A 412 9.83 -21.67 -11.74
N ARG A 413 8.95 -22.64 -11.97
CA ARG A 413 9.29 -23.94 -12.58
C ARG A 413 9.75 -23.85 -14.03
N ALA A 414 9.54 -22.72 -14.71
CA ALA A 414 10.01 -22.52 -16.08
C ALA A 414 11.42 -21.91 -16.14
N ALA A 415 12.06 -21.67 -14.99
CA ALA A 415 13.40 -21.09 -14.93
C ALA A 415 14.45 -21.91 -15.70
N TRP A 416 14.32 -23.24 -15.74
CA TRP A 416 15.24 -24.13 -16.48
C TRP A 416 15.33 -23.78 -17.97
N VAL A 417 14.24 -23.29 -18.57
CA VAL A 417 14.22 -22.88 -19.99
C VAL A 417 15.17 -21.71 -20.25
N PHE A 418 15.34 -20.82 -19.26
CA PHE A 418 16.28 -19.69 -19.33
C PHE A 418 17.73 -20.15 -19.20
N PHE A 419 17.98 -21.05 -18.24
CA PHE A 419 19.31 -21.63 -18.04
C PHE A 419 19.78 -22.46 -19.24
N SER A 420 18.86 -23.12 -19.96
CA SER A 420 19.16 -23.88 -21.18
C SER A 420 19.16 -23.04 -22.47
N SER A 421 18.84 -21.74 -22.38
CA SER A 421 18.73 -20.88 -23.56
C SER A 421 20.12 -20.42 -24.06
N PRO A 422 20.29 -20.14 -25.36
CA PRO A 422 21.57 -19.66 -25.92
C PRO A 422 21.90 -18.20 -25.53
N ILE A 423 21.20 -17.62 -24.55
CA ILE A 423 21.36 -16.24 -24.10
C ILE A 423 22.09 -16.24 -22.76
N SER A 424 23.16 -15.45 -22.65
CA SER A 424 23.85 -15.29 -21.35
C SER A 424 22.94 -14.70 -20.28
N ILE A 425 22.99 -15.25 -19.07
CA ILE A 425 22.20 -14.80 -17.93
C ILE A 425 22.53 -13.35 -17.56
N ARG A 426 23.78 -12.94 -17.78
CA ARG A 426 24.19 -11.54 -17.59
C ARG A 426 23.41 -10.58 -18.49
N ARG A 427 23.24 -10.92 -19.77
CA ARG A 427 22.46 -10.11 -20.72
C ARG A 427 20.98 -10.11 -20.36
N LEU A 428 20.47 -11.23 -19.87
CA LEU A 428 19.12 -11.38 -19.35
C LEU A 428 18.84 -10.45 -18.17
N VAL A 429 19.70 -10.46 -17.14
CA VAL A 429 19.55 -9.62 -15.94
C VAL A 429 19.71 -8.15 -16.29
N LEU A 430 20.67 -7.78 -17.16
CA LEU A 430 20.82 -6.39 -17.61
C LEU A 430 19.61 -5.89 -18.42
N ALA A 431 18.99 -6.76 -19.23
CA ALA A 431 17.77 -6.40 -19.95
C ALA A 431 16.59 -6.18 -18.99
N LYS A 432 16.41 -7.07 -18.01
CA LYS A 432 15.40 -6.89 -16.94
C LYS A 432 15.68 -5.63 -16.11
N LEU A 433 16.96 -5.32 -15.86
CA LEU A 433 17.34 -4.09 -15.18
C LEU A 433 16.94 -2.86 -15.98
N GLY A 434 17.30 -2.80 -17.27
CA GLY A 434 16.93 -1.69 -18.15
C GLY A 434 15.42 -1.47 -18.20
N LEU A 435 14.64 -2.55 -18.32
CA LEU A 435 13.18 -2.50 -18.24
C LEU A 435 12.69 -1.96 -16.89
N SER A 436 13.23 -2.47 -15.79
CA SER A 436 12.84 -2.09 -14.42
C SER A 436 13.12 -0.62 -14.15
N VAL A 437 14.32 -0.14 -14.51
CA VAL A 437 14.71 1.27 -14.40
C VAL A 437 13.77 2.15 -15.23
N THR A 438 13.46 1.74 -16.47
CA THR A 438 12.59 2.50 -17.37
C THR A 438 11.18 2.60 -16.81
N LEU A 439 10.59 1.47 -16.39
CA LEU A 439 9.23 1.42 -15.85
C LEU A 439 9.09 2.21 -14.55
N LEU A 440 10.04 2.06 -13.61
CA LEU A 440 10.01 2.78 -12.34
C LEU A 440 10.22 4.29 -12.53
N THR A 441 11.14 4.68 -13.43
CA THR A 441 11.35 6.08 -13.77
C THR A 441 10.08 6.68 -14.35
N LEU A 442 9.46 6.03 -15.34
CA LEU A 442 8.25 6.51 -15.99
C LEU A 442 7.04 6.58 -15.02
N ALA A 443 6.96 5.63 -14.08
CA ALA A 443 5.86 5.55 -13.13
C ALA A 443 5.94 6.63 -12.03
N VAL A 444 7.14 6.93 -11.50
CA VAL A 444 7.28 7.77 -10.29
C VAL A 444 7.89 9.14 -10.56
N VAL A 445 8.93 9.23 -11.39
CA VAL A 445 9.72 10.46 -11.55
C VAL A 445 8.90 11.62 -12.14
N PRO A 446 8.08 11.45 -13.20
CA PRO A 446 7.24 12.55 -13.72
C PRO A 446 6.31 13.13 -12.67
N ILE A 447 5.76 12.27 -11.80
CA ILE A 447 4.80 12.67 -10.78
C ILE A 447 5.52 13.43 -9.64
N ALA A 448 6.66 12.92 -9.16
CA ALA A 448 7.49 13.63 -8.18
C ALA A 448 8.08 14.94 -8.74
N MET A 449 8.35 14.98 -10.04
CA MET A 449 8.81 16.18 -10.75
C MET A 449 7.70 17.22 -10.84
N ALA A 450 6.46 16.82 -11.12
CA ALA A 450 5.31 17.72 -11.12
C ALA A 450 5.16 18.42 -9.76
N GLY A 451 5.35 17.68 -8.66
CA GLY A 451 5.42 18.27 -7.31
C GLY A 451 6.59 19.24 -7.15
N THR A 452 7.77 18.91 -7.67
CA THR A 452 8.96 19.79 -7.59
C THR A 452 8.76 21.11 -8.35
N LEU A 453 8.28 21.03 -9.59
CA LEU A 453 8.00 22.20 -10.44
C LEU A 453 6.89 23.10 -9.88
N ARG A 454 6.02 22.56 -9.02
CA ARG A 454 5.02 23.34 -8.31
C ARG A 454 5.64 24.22 -7.23
N LEU A 455 6.72 23.75 -6.59
CA LEU A 455 7.39 24.40 -5.47
C LEU A 455 8.55 25.31 -5.91
N VAL A 456 9.26 24.95 -6.98
CA VAL A 456 10.48 25.63 -7.43
C VAL A 456 10.34 26.08 -8.88
N ARG A 457 10.63 27.36 -9.14
CA ARG A 457 10.69 27.93 -10.51
C ARG A 457 12.10 27.97 -11.09
N ASP A 458 13.12 27.89 -10.25
CA ASP A 458 14.51 27.87 -10.70
C ASP A 458 14.82 26.56 -11.44
N ALA A 459 15.19 26.68 -12.71
CA ALA A 459 15.51 25.56 -13.58
C ALA A 459 16.75 24.77 -13.12
N VAL A 460 17.72 25.43 -12.48
CA VAL A 460 18.95 24.79 -11.98
C VAL A 460 18.63 23.88 -10.79
N LEU A 461 17.85 24.40 -9.83
CA LEU A 461 17.42 23.59 -8.68
C LEU A 461 16.45 22.48 -9.12
N GLY A 462 15.52 22.78 -10.02
CA GLY A 462 14.62 21.77 -10.60
C GLY A 462 15.39 20.64 -11.30
N GLY A 463 16.40 20.99 -12.11
CA GLY A 463 17.28 20.03 -12.78
C GLY A 463 18.11 19.19 -11.79
N ALA A 464 18.64 19.80 -10.73
CA ALA A 464 19.36 19.08 -9.69
C ALA A 464 18.49 18.03 -8.99
N ILE A 465 17.25 18.39 -8.62
CA ILE A 465 16.28 17.46 -8.03
C ILE A 465 15.87 16.39 -9.05
N ALA A 466 15.74 16.72 -10.34
CA ALA A 466 15.49 15.74 -11.40
C ALA A 466 16.56 14.66 -11.46
N THR A 467 17.83 15.07 -11.44
CA THR A 467 18.96 14.14 -11.41
C THR A 467 18.90 13.23 -10.18
N LEU A 468 18.62 13.78 -9.00
CA LEU A 468 18.47 12.99 -7.78
C LEU A 468 17.32 11.97 -7.88
N LEU A 469 16.17 12.35 -8.43
CA LEU A 469 15.02 11.45 -8.59
C LEU A 469 15.30 10.32 -9.59
N VAL A 470 16.00 10.61 -10.70
CA VAL A 470 16.40 9.58 -11.68
C VAL A 470 17.44 8.62 -11.08
N LEU A 471 18.44 9.15 -10.38
CA LEU A 471 19.42 8.32 -9.65
C LEU A 471 18.75 7.46 -8.57
N LEU A 472 17.73 8.00 -7.90
CA LEU A 472 16.94 7.27 -6.93
C LEU A 472 16.20 6.10 -7.60
N ALA A 473 15.53 6.34 -8.72
CA ALA A 473 14.84 5.29 -9.48
C ALA A 473 15.79 4.21 -10.00
N ALA A 474 16.92 4.60 -10.60
CA ALA A 474 17.90 3.65 -11.14
C ALA A 474 18.54 2.79 -10.04
N THR A 475 18.99 3.41 -8.95
CA THR A 475 19.70 2.71 -7.87
C THR A 475 18.78 1.81 -7.06
N THR A 476 17.54 2.24 -6.77
CA THR A 476 16.55 1.37 -6.12
C THR A 476 16.21 0.15 -6.99
N ALA A 477 16.04 0.32 -8.31
CA ALA A 477 15.81 -0.78 -9.23
C ALA A 477 16.98 -1.78 -9.25
N THR A 478 18.23 -1.28 -9.29
CA THR A 478 19.44 -2.13 -9.26
C THR A 478 19.55 -2.92 -7.97
N LEU A 479 19.34 -2.28 -6.81
CA LEU A 479 19.37 -2.94 -5.51
C LEU A 479 18.30 -4.03 -5.42
N LEU A 480 17.06 -3.72 -5.76
CA LEU A 480 15.95 -4.68 -5.66
C LEU A 480 16.14 -5.87 -6.58
N LEU A 481 16.60 -5.64 -7.80
CA LEU A 481 16.91 -6.73 -8.72
C LEU A 481 18.12 -7.55 -8.24
N ALA A 482 19.14 -6.91 -7.68
CA ALA A 482 20.33 -7.60 -7.17
C ALA A 482 20.02 -8.53 -6.00
N PHE A 483 19.22 -8.07 -5.04
CA PHE A 483 18.79 -8.93 -3.93
C PHE A 483 17.84 -10.05 -4.41
N GLY A 484 16.94 -9.75 -5.35
CA GLY A 484 16.03 -10.76 -5.93
C GLY A 484 16.73 -11.83 -6.76
N THR A 485 17.78 -11.47 -7.48
CA THR A 485 18.61 -12.40 -8.27
C THR A 485 19.64 -13.16 -7.43
N ALA A 486 20.15 -12.56 -6.35
CA ALA A 486 21.16 -13.19 -5.50
C ALA A 486 20.63 -14.36 -4.67
N TRP A 487 19.34 -14.33 -4.32
CA TRP A 487 18.65 -15.37 -3.55
C TRP A 487 17.24 -15.63 -4.11
N PRO A 488 17.13 -16.26 -5.30
CA PRO A 488 15.83 -16.52 -5.91
C PRO A 488 15.13 -17.68 -5.22
N ASP A 489 13.81 -17.57 -5.05
CA ASP A 489 12.94 -18.66 -4.61
C ASP A 489 11.92 -18.97 -5.71
N PHE A 490 12.19 -20.03 -6.48
CA PHE A 490 11.35 -20.46 -7.60
C PHE A 490 10.13 -21.30 -7.17
N ARG A 491 10.00 -21.62 -5.87
CA ARG A 491 8.89 -22.44 -5.37
C ARG A 491 7.67 -21.59 -5.08
N GLU A 492 7.91 -20.38 -4.60
CA GLU A 492 6.86 -19.43 -4.25
C GLU A 492 6.38 -18.66 -5.49
N SER A 493 5.07 -18.47 -5.59
CA SER A 493 4.44 -17.86 -6.76
C SER A 493 3.71 -16.56 -6.46
N ASP A 494 3.56 -16.22 -5.17
CA ASP A 494 3.00 -14.94 -4.76
C ASP A 494 4.13 -13.89 -4.56
N PRO A 495 4.07 -12.73 -5.26
CA PRO A 495 5.02 -11.65 -5.07
C PRO A 495 5.07 -11.09 -3.64
N GLU A 496 3.96 -11.13 -2.90
CA GLU A 496 3.90 -10.56 -1.54
C GLU A 496 4.68 -11.40 -0.53
N THR A 497 4.54 -12.72 -0.58
CA THR A 497 5.33 -13.64 0.25
C THR A 497 6.81 -13.59 -0.13
N LEU A 498 7.15 -13.44 -1.42
CA LEU A 498 8.52 -13.25 -1.86
C LEU A 498 9.14 -11.95 -1.32
N SER A 499 8.42 -10.83 -1.40
CA SER A 499 8.92 -9.52 -0.93
C SER A 499 9.07 -9.42 0.59
N THR A 500 8.36 -10.26 1.35
CA THR A 500 8.46 -10.38 2.81
C THR A 500 9.45 -11.46 3.27
N SER A 501 10.15 -12.10 2.33
CA SER A 501 11.26 -13.02 2.63
C SER A 501 12.47 -12.29 3.24
N GLY A 502 13.40 -13.04 3.82
CA GLY A 502 14.62 -12.46 4.43
C GLY A 502 15.45 -11.60 3.46
N SER A 503 15.56 -11.99 2.19
CA SER A 503 16.24 -11.18 1.16
C SER A 503 15.43 -9.94 0.76
N GLY A 504 14.10 -10.04 0.74
CA GLY A 504 13.20 -8.91 0.51
C GLY A 504 13.30 -7.84 1.60
N LEU A 505 13.38 -8.25 2.87
CA LEU A 505 13.60 -7.34 4.00
C LEU A 505 14.96 -6.65 3.95
N ALA A 506 16.02 -7.40 3.65
CA ALA A 506 17.36 -6.82 3.50
C ALA A 506 17.39 -5.79 2.37
N ALA A 507 16.74 -6.09 1.24
CA ALA A 507 16.60 -5.15 0.13
C ALA A 507 15.79 -3.90 0.54
N THR A 508 14.71 -4.09 1.31
CA THR A 508 13.90 -2.98 1.83
C THR A 508 14.72 -2.05 2.71
N VAL A 509 15.51 -2.58 3.65
CA VAL A 509 16.38 -1.78 4.52
C VAL A 509 17.42 -1.02 3.71
N ALA A 510 18.08 -1.69 2.76
CA ALA A 510 19.07 -1.05 1.89
C ALA A 510 18.45 0.10 1.09
N CYS A 511 17.25 -0.10 0.52
CA CYS A 511 16.51 0.94 -0.19
C CYS A 511 16.09 2.09 0.74
N LEU A 512 15.56 1.82 1.93
CA LEU A 512 15.13 2.86 2.87
C LEU A 512 16.31 3.72 3.36
N VAL A 513 17.46 3.10 3.67
CA VAL A 513 18.68 3.83 4.04
C VAL A 513 19.13 4.72 2.88
N TYR A 514 19.16 4.17 1.66
CA TYR A 514 19.52 4.93 0.47
C TYR A 514 18.55 6.11 0.22
N VAL A 515 17.24 5.88 0.33
CA VAL A 515 16.22 6.94 0.21
C VAL A 515 16.41 8.03 1.26
N ALA A 516 16.72 7.68 2.50
CA ALA A 516 16.98 8.64 3.57
C ALA A 516 18.21 9.50 3.28
N VAL A 517 19.30 8.90 2.78
CA VAL A 517 20.53 9.63 2.40
C VAL A 517 20.26 10.56 1.22
N VAL A 518 19.59 10.08 0.16
CA VAL A 518 19.26 10.92 -1.00
C VAL A 518 18.27 12.05 -0.64
N GLY A 519 17.32 11.78 0.26
CA GLY A 519 16.42 12.80 0.79
C GLY A 519 17.16 13.87 1.60
N TRP A 520 18.17 13.47 2.39
CA TRP A 520 19.06 14.42 3.09
C TRP A 520 19.90 15.24 2.12
N LEU A 521 20.46 14.62 1.08
CA LEU A 521 21.19 15.32 0.02
C LEU A 521 20.28 16.31 -0.72
N ALA A 522 19.03 15.96 -1.02
CA ALA A 522 18.08 16.88 -1.63
C ALA A 522 17.81 18.11 -0.76
N ARG A 523 17.66 17.92 0.57
CA ARG A 523 17.56 19.03 1.52
C ARG A 523 18.81 19.91 1.49
N ALA A 524 20.00 19.30 1.49
CA ALA A 524 21.27 20.02 1.46
C ALA A 524 21.41 20.85 0.17
N THR A 525 21.05 20.29 -0.99
CA THR A 525 21.02 20.98 -2.28
C THR A 525 20.13 22.23 -2.24
N VAL A 526 18.95 22.15 -1.63
CA VAL A 526 18.06 23.32 -1.51
C VAL A 526 18.64 24.40 -0.59
N LEU A 527 19.30 24.01 0.51
CA LEU A 527 19.94 24.96 1.42
C LEU A 527 21.15 25.63 0.79
N ALA A 528 21.97 24.87 0.04
CA ALA A 528 23.10 25.39 -0.71
C ALA A 528 22.64 26.37 -1.81
N TRP A 529 21.56 26.03 -2.52
CA TRP A 529 20.93 26.92 -3.49
C TRP A 529 20.48 28.23 -2.84
N ALA A 530 19.83 28.16 -1.68
CA ALA A 530 19.39 29.34 -0.94
C ALA A 530 20.55 30.20 -0.42
N ALA A 531 21.72 29.61 -0.20
CA ALA A 531 22.95 30.30 0.19
C ALA A 531 23.74 30.87 -1.00
N GLY A 532 23.32 30.60 -2.25
CA GLY A 532 24.07 30.97 -3.46
C GLY A 532 25.33 30.11 -3.70
N GLU A 533 25.43 28.96 -3.03
CA GLU A 533 26.56 28.05 -3.16
C GLU A 533 26.43 27.11 -4.38
N ARG A 534 27.56 26.49 -4.76
CA ARG A 534 27.57 25.51 -5.85
C ARG A 534 26.81 24.25 -5.44
N LEU A 535 25.89 23.79 -6.31
CA LEU A 535 25.08 22.58 -6.06
C LEU A 535 25.80 21.27 -6.37
N TRP A 536 26.85 21.34 -7.20
CA TRP A 536 27.57 20.17 -7.70
C TRP A 536 28.14 19.24 -6.63
N PRO A 537 28.67 19.70 -5.46
CA PRO A 537 29.17 18.81 -4.42
C PRO A 537 28.11 17.82 -3.91
N TRP A 538 26.86 18.30 -3.75
CA TRP A 538 25.75 17.48 -3.25
C TRP A 538 25.25 16.48 -4.30
N ILE A 539 25.12 16.93 -5.54
CA ILE A 539 24.72 16.07 -6.68
C ILE A 539 25.83 15.05 -6.98
N GLY A 540 27.09 15.47 -6.98
CA GLY A 540 28.26 14.62 -7.17
C GLY A 540 28.38 13.55 -6.09
N GLY A 541 28.11 13.91 -4.83
CA GLY A 541 28.02 12.94 -3.73
C GLY A 541 26.91 11.89 -3.96
N ALA A 542 25.73 12.31 -4.44
CA ALA A 542 24.65 11.40 -4.79
C ALA A 542 25.01 10.48 -5.96
N ILE A 543 25.69 11.00 -6.99
CA ILE A 543 26.16 10.22 -8.15
C ILE A 543 27.20 9.19 -7.69
N ALA A 544 28.19 9.59 -6.90
CA ALA A 544 29.22 8.70 -6.39
C ALA A 544 28.64 7.56 -5.54
N LEU A 545 27.70 7.89 -4.65
CA LEU A 545 26.99 6.89 -3.85
C LEU A 545 26.16 5.94 -4.72
N SER A 546 25.39 6.47 -5.67
CA SER A 546 24.57 5.69 -6.60
C SER A 546 25.43 4.76 -7.46
N ALA A 547 26.55 5.25 -7.97
CA ALA A 547 27.50 4.48 -8.76
C ALA A 547 28.14 3.37 -7.92
N ALA A 548 28.58 3.66 -6.69
CA ALA A 548 29.14 2.66 -5.79
C ALA A 548 28.14 1.53 -5.48
N LEU A 549 26.89 1.89 -5.17
CA LEU A 549 25.83 0.92 -4.90
C LEU A 549 25.43 0.11 -6.14
N ALA A 550 25.34 0.75 -7.30
CA ALA A 550 25.03 0.08 -8.56
C ALA A 550 26.14 -0.91 -8.94
N VAL A 551 27.42 -0.52 -8.83
CA VAL A 551 28.57 -1.40 -9.10
C VAL A 551 28.59 -2.56 -8.10
N ALA A 552 28.42 -2.30 -6.80
CA ALA A 552 28.37 -3.36 -5.79
C ALA A 552 27.23 -4.37 -6.08
N SER A 553 26.07 -3.86 -6.49
CA SER A 553 24.89 -4.66 -6.87
C SER A 553 25.17 -5.52 -8.11
N LEU A 554 25.80 -4.96 -9.15
CA LEU A 554 26.17 -5.69 -10.36
C LEU A 554 27.24 -6.75 -10.09
N VAL A 555 28.21 -6.46 -9.23
CA VAL A 555 29.24 -7.44 -8.80
C VAL A 555 28.58 -8.58 -8.01
N LEU A 556 27.63 -8.27 -7.14
CA LEU A 556 26.86 -9.29 -6.40
C LEU A 556 26.11 -10.21 -7.37
N ILE A 557 25.42 -9.63 -8.37
CA ILE A 557 24.74 -10.36 -9.44
C ILE A 557 25.73 -11.27 -10.17
N ASP A 558 26.83 -10.71 -10.69
CA ASP A 558 27.81 -11.47 -11.49
C ASP A 558 28.48 -12.61 -10.70
N ARG A 559 28.65 -12.47 -9.38
CA ARG A 559 29.16 -13.54 -8.51
C ARG A 559 28.12 -14.63 -8.28
N ARG A 560 26.87 -14.26 -8.02
CA ARG A 560 25.79 -15.21 -7.73
C ARG A 560 25.31 -15.97 -8.96
N VAL A 561 25.20 -15.29 -10.09
CA VAL A 561 24.82 -15.90 -11.38
C VAL A 561 25.81 -17.00 -11.76
N ARG A 562 27.12 -16.79 -11.61
CA ARG A 562 28.14 -17.83 -11.88
C ARG A 562 27.99 -19.06 -11.00
N VAL A 563 27.58 -18.89 -9.74
CA VAL A 563 27.31 -20.01 -8.84
C VAL A 563 26.04 -20.77 -9.24
N LEU A 564 25.05 -20.07 -9.79
CA LEU A 564 23.80 -20.68 -10.27
C LEU A 564 24.00 -21.41 -11.61
N GLU A 565 24.87 -20.92 -12.50
CA GLU A 565 25.22 -21.63 -13.75
C GLU A 565 26.02 -22.92 -13.50
N ALA A 566 26.78 -22.98 -12.39
CA ALA A 566 27.59 -24.13 -12.03
C ALA A 566 26.83 -25.25 -11.30
N ARG A 567 25.55 -25.04 -10.96
CA ARG A 567 24.66 -26.00 -10.26
C ARG A 567 23.53 -26.43 -11.18
#